data_AF-A0AAU3RUR6-F1
#
_entry.id   AF-A0AAU3RUR6-F1
#
_cell.length_a   1.000
_cell.length_b   1.000
_cell.length_c   1.000
_cell.angle_alpha   90.00
_cell.angle_beta   90.00
_cell.angle_gamma   90.00
#
_symmetry.space_group_name_H-M   'P 1'
#
loop_
_entity.id
_entity.type
_entity.pdbx_description
1 polymer ?
#
loop_
_entity_poly.entity_id
_entity_poly.type
_entity_poly.pdbx_seq_one_letter_code
_entity_poly.pdbx_strand_id
1 'polypeptide(L)'
;MDALVRLGSWTAGQWGLVTQAQAAIEGVSTFRLTGLVQAGLLTAVDDGVFQLAGAPVPRHGDIKAAWLAMDPPTPAWRRLPPARPGAVISHASACRLHQLGDLPAPVVEMLVPPGTGGAAPGRRLYDGPVLDPGHIALVDGLPVTTPTRTITDLLHAGVDGAHIGAVIADAAGRHLVGPDTLAPHLQPFTHAYGLPHAATGHDLIDHLTAQAGEGVGAEQVGRLLVQARVEDVAAALSRLPAPWRQQLLQHLAPGADDN
;
A
#
# COMPACT_ATOMS: atom_id res chain seq x y z
N MET A 1 23.38 -5.58 -27.38
CA MET A 1 23.54 -4.14 -27.10
C MET A 1 22.38 -3.32 -27.66
N ASP A 2 22.11 -3.37 -28.97
CA ASP A 2 21.01 -2.60 -29.60
C ASP A 2 19.65 -2.74 -28.90
N ALA A 3 19.23 -3.96 -28.56
CA ALA A 3 17.97 -4.19 -27.84
C ALA A 3 17.90 -3.46 -26.48
N LEU A 4 18.97 -3.49 -25.66
CA LEU A 4 18.97 -2.81 -24.36
C LEU A 4 18.92 -1.29 -24.51
N VAL A 5 19.59 -0.74 -25.51
CA VAL A 5 19.54 0.70 -25.81
C VAL A 5 18.11 1.12 -26.16
N ARG A 6 17.41 0.31 -26.96
CA ARG A 6 16.00 0.58 -27.34
C ARG A 6 15.03 0.49 -26.16
N LEU A 7 15.27 -0.42 -25.22
CA LEU A 7 14.48 -0.51 -23.97
C LEU A 7 14.84 0.58 -22.94
N GLY A 8 15.97 1.27 -23.13
CA GLY A 8 16.49 2.29 -22.20
C GLY A 8 15.53 3.45 -21.98
N SER A 9 14.86 3.94 -23.04
CA SER A 9 13.90 5.04 -22.95
C SER A 9 12.70 4.72 -22.05
N TRP A 10 12.22 3.48 -22.10
CA TRP A 10 11.12 2.97 -21.27
C TRP A 10 11.57 2.77 -19.83
N THR A 11 12.63 2.01 -19.63
CA THR A 11 13.14 1.65 -18.30
C THR A 11 13.57 2.88 -17.50
N ALA A 12 14.16 3.90 -18.12
CA ALA A 12 14.53 5.16 -17.45
C ALA A 12 13.31 5.92 -16.91
N GLY A 13 12.19 5.92 -17.63
CA GLY A 13 10.95 6.59 -17.22
C GLY A 13 10.02 5.74 -16.36
N GLN A 14 10.32 4.45 -16.17
CA GLN A 14 9.40 3.47 -15.61
C GLN A 14 10.07 2.58 -14.56
N TRP A 15 10.86 3.19 -13.68
CA TRP A 15 11.46 2.53 -12.51
C TRP A 15 12.38 1.33 -12.84
N GLY A 16 13.01 1.33 -14.01
CA GLY A 16 13.80 0.20 -14.49
C GLY A 16 12.98 -0.95 -15.08
N LEU A 17 11.66 -0.77 -15.23
CA LEU A 17 10.73 -1.79 -15.71
C LEU A 17 10.34 -1.55 -17.16
N VAL A 18 10.10 -2.62 -17.90
CA VAL A 18 9.56 -2.59 -19.26
C VAL A 18 8.63 -3.79 -19.48
N THR A 19 7.56 -3.59 -20.23
CA THR A 19 6.64 -4.68 -20.57
C THR A 19 7.03 -5.36 -21.88
N GLN A 20 6.61 -6.61 -22.07
CA GLN A 20 6.76 -7.31 -23.35
C GLN A 20 6.10 -6.53 -24.50
N ALA A 21 4.95 -5.89 -24.24
CA ALA A 21 4.24 -5.08 -25.24
C ALA A 21 5.05 -3.84 -25.64
N GLN A 22 5.66 -3.14 -24.67
CA GLN A 22 6.53 -1.99 -24.92
C GLN A 22 7.79 -2.40 -25.70
N ALA A 23 8.40 -3.53 -25.33
CA ALA A 23 9.53 -4.09 -26.06
C ALA A 23 9.15 -4.43 -27.51
N ALA A 24 7.95 -4.96 -27.76
CA ALA A 24 7.45 -5.25 -29.10
C ALA A 24 7.23 -3.98 -29.94
N ILE A 25 6.71 -2.89 -29.35
CA ILE A 25 6.62 -1.57 -29.99
C ILE A 25 8.01 -1.09 -30.43
N GLU A 26 9.01 -1.30 -29.58
CA GLU A 26 10.42 -1.10 -29.88
C GLU A 26 11.04 -2.26 -30.66
N GLY A 27 10.28 -3.03 -31.45
CA GLY A 27 10.80 -4.09 -32.34
C GLY A 27 11.74 -5.11 -31.67
N VAL A 28 11.67 -5.31 -30.35
CA VAL A 28 12.40 -6.34 -29.62
C VAL A 28 11.48 -7.55 -29.50
N SER A 29 11.83 -8.64 -30.19
CA SER A 29 11.02 -9.86 -30.19
C SER A 29 11.07 -10.60 -28.84
N THR A 30 10.07 -11.43 -28.58
CA THR A 30 10.01 -12.31 -27.40
C THR A 30 11.23 -13.23 -27.28
N PHE A 31 11.75 -13.73 -28.41
CA PHE A 31 12.99 -14.50 -28.44
C PHE A 31 14.18 -13.70 -27.91
N ARG A 32 14.30 -12.42 -28.31
CA ARG A 32 15.37 -11.54 -27.81
C ARG A 32 15.18 -11.23 -26.33
N LEU A 33 13.96 -10.98 -25.85
CA LEU A 33 13.69 -10.80 -24.42
C LEU A 33 14.10 -12.04 -23.61
N THR A 34 13.74 -13.24 -24.09
CA THR A 34 14.14 -14.51 -23.46
C THR A 34 15.66 -14.62 -23.38
N GLY A 35 16.37 -14.30 -24.47
CA GLY A 35 17.84 -14.28 -24.49
C GLY A 35 18.44 -13.30 -23.48
N LEU A 36 17.85 -12.10 -23.31
CA LEU A 36 18.29 -11.13 -22.32
C LEU A 36 18.05 -11.62 -20.88
N VAL A 37 16.95 -12.34 -20.63
CA VAL A 37 16.69 -12.96 -19.33
C VAL A 37 17.68 -14.07 -19.03
N GLN A 38 17.95 -14.97 -19.98
CA GLN A 38 18.94 -16.04 -19.82
C GLN A 38 20.37 -15.49 -19.62
N ALA A 39 20.67 -14.34 -20.21
CA ALA A 39 21.93 -13.63 -20.01
C ALA A 39 21.99 -12.84 -18.68
N GLY A 40 20.94 -12.84 -17.87
CA GLY A 40 20.87 -12.09 -16.60
C GLY A 40 20.80 -10.58 -16.75
N LEU A 41 20.50 -10.08 -17.96
CA LEU A 41 20.39 -8.65 -18.25
C LEU A 41 18.99 -8.11 -17.94
N LEU A 42 17.98 -8.98 -17.99
CA LEU A 42 16.61 -8.73 -17.55
C LEU A 42 16.18 -9.80 -16.54
N THR A 43 15.27 -9.44 -15.64
CA THR A 43 14.60 -10.39 -14.75
C THR A 43 13.09 -10.28 -14.95
N ALA A 44 12.39 -11.39 -15.13
CA ALA A 44 10.93 -11.39 -15.12
C ALA A 44 10.44 -11.14 -13.69
N VAL A 45 9.63 -10.11 -13.48
CA VAL A 45 9.13 -9.69 -12.16
C VAL A 45 7.61 -9.81 -12.03
N ASP A 46 6.90 -9.90 -13.16
CA ASP A 46 5.47 -10.22 -13.25
C ASP A 46 5.17 -10.74 -14.67
N ASP A 47 3.94 -11.14 -14.94
CA ASP A 47 3.48 -11.58 -16.25
C ASP A 47 3.71 -10.48 -17.30
N GLY A 48 4.59 -10.78 -18.25
CA GLY A 48 4.99 -9.84 -19.30
C GLY A 48 5.71 -8.58 -18.82
N VAL A 49 6.20 -8.52 -17.58
CA VAL A 49 6.96 -7.37 -17.03
C VAL A 49 8.37 -7.79 -16.64
N PHE A 50 9.35 -7.02 -17.11
CA PHE A 50 10.76 -7.28 -16.92
C PHE A 50 11.45 -6.10 -16.25
N GLN A 51 12.37 -6.40 -15.33
CA GLN A 51 13.26 -5.44 -14.71
C GLN A 51 14.65 -5.49 -15.34
N LEU A 52 15.21 -4.33 -15.66
CA LEU A 52 16.59 -4.19 -16.10
C LEU A 52 17.56 -4.43 -14.93
N ALA A 53 18.47 -5.40 -15.06
CA ALA A 53 19.39 -5.77 -13.98
C ALA A 53 20.32 -4.63 -13.53
N GLY A 54 20.68 -3.74 -14.47
CA GLY A 54 21.51 -2.56 -14.19
C GLY A 54 20.76 -1.36 -13.61
N ALA A 55 19.42 -1.43 -13.48
CA ALA A 55 18.63 -0.36 -12.89
C ALA A 55 18.48 -0.54 -11.37
N PRO A 56 18.34 0.55 -10.60
CA PRO A 56 18.02 0.45 -9.18
C PRO A 56 16.74 -0.37 -8.94
N VAL A 57 16.75 -1.23 -7.92
CA VAL A 57 15.55 -1.97 -7.53
C VAL A 57 14.50 -0.99 -7.01
N PRO A 58 13.31 -0.92 -7.63
CA PRO A 58 12.32 0.05 -7.22
C PRO A 58 11.67 -0.34 -5.90
N ARG A 59 11.40 0.66 -5.05
CA ARG A 59 10.48 0.48 -3.92
C ARG A 59 9.13 0.01 -4.46
N HIS A 60 8.52 -0.92 -3.74
CA HIS A 60 7.24 -1.53 -4.11
C HIS A 60 7.22 -2.09 -5.55
N GLY A 61 8.34 -2.69 -5.98
CA GLY A 61 8.51 -3.20 -7.35
C GLY A 61 7.46 -4.22 -7.77
N ASP A 62 6.96 -5.02 -6.83
CA ASP A 62 5.84 -5.94 -7.02
C ASP A 62 4.54 -5.20 -7.37
N ILE A 63 4.17 -4.13 -6.63
CA ILE A 63 2.98 -3.32 -6.97
C ILE A 63 3.16 -2.60 -8.30
N LYS A 64 4.35 -2.04 -8.55
CA LYS A 64 4.66 -1.33 -9.80
C LYS A 64 4.55 -2.26 -11.00
N ALA A 65 5.11 -3.47 -10.91
CA ALA A 65 5.01 -4.47 -11.97
C ALA A 65 3.55 -4.92 -12.18
N ALA A 66 2.83 -5.20 -11.09
CA ALA A 66 1.43 -5.62 -11.17
C ALA A 66 0.53 -4.57 -11.82
N TRP A 67 0.72 -3.29 -11.48
CA TRP A 67 -0.01 -2.16 -12.06
C TRP A 67 0.38 -1.90 -13.52
N LEU A 68 1.66 -2.04 -13.87
CA LEU A 68 2.11 -1.91 -15.26
C LEU A 68 1.46 -2.93 -16.18
N ALA A 69 1.31 -4.17 -15.71
CA ALA A 69 0.67 -5.26 -16.43
C ALA A 69 -0.83 -5.02 -16.72
N MET A 70 -1.49 -4.08 -16.03
CA MET A 70 -2.91 -3.78 -16.27
C MET A 70 -3.18 -3.08 -17.61
N ASP A 71 -2.17 -2.42 -18.19
CA ASP A 71 -2.25 -1.79 -19.52
C ASP A 71 -0.88 -1.85 -20.21
N PRO A 72 -0.37 -3.04 -20.56
CA PRO A 72 1.02 -3.25 -20.93
C PRO A 72 1.61 -2.29 -21.97
N PRO A 73 0.92 -1.88 -23.07
CA PRO A 73 1.52 -1.03 -24.10
C PRO A 73 1.69 0.43 -23.67
N THR A 74 0.91 0.94 -22.71
CA THR A 74 0.94 2.35 -22.32
C THR A 74 2.05 2.60 -21.30
N PRO A 75 2.90 3.64 -21.41
CA PRO A 75 3.90 3.93 -20.38
C PRO A 75 3.27 4.45 -19.09
N ALA A 76 3.89 4.18 -17.93
CA ALA A 76 3.40 4.61 -16.62
C ALA A 76 2.99 6.10 -16.56
N TRP A 77 3.85 7.00 -17.03
CA TRP A 77 3.63 8.45 -16.97
C TRP A 77 2.44 8.95 -17.81
N ARG A 78 1.92 8.14 -18.74
CA ARG A 78 0.70 8.47 -19.51
C ARG A 78 -0.59 8.00 -18.84
N ARG A 79 -0.49 7.23 -17.76
CA ARG A 79 -1.63 6.67 -17.03
C ARG A 79 -1.95 7.42 -15.73
N LEU A 80 -1.20 8.48 -15.42
CA LEU A 80 -1.34 9.27 -14.19
C LEU A 80 -2.29 10.47 -14.37
N PRO A 81 -2.89 11.00 -13.29
CA PRO A 81 -3.66 12.24 -13.35
C PRO A 81 -2.91 13.37 -14.05
N PRO A 82 -3.57 14.20 -14.89
CA PRO A 82 -5.03 14.32 -15.08
C PRO A 82 -5.66 13.28 -16.01
N ALA A 83 -4.88 12.36 -16.60
CA ALA A 83 -5.47 11.23 -17.30
C ALA A 83 -6.22 10.33 -16.32
N ARG A 84 -7.27 9.63 -16.78
CA ARG A 84 -8.00 8.67 -15.95
C ARG A 84 -7.16 7.39 -15.84
N PRO A 85 -6.69 7.01 -14.63
CA PRO A 85 -5.94 5.76 -14.48
C PRO A 85 -6.84 4.56 -14.80
N GLY A 86 -6.33 3.60 -15.57
CA GLY A 86 -7.05 2.34 -15.84
C GLY A 86 -7.10 1.39 -14.64
N ALA A 87 -6.26 1.63 -13.63
CA ALA A 87 -6.28 0.95 -12.33
C ALA A 87 -5.71 1.90 -11.27
N VAL A 88 -6.25 1.83 -10.05
CA VAL A 88 -5.79 2.62 -8.88
C VAL A 88 -5.50 1.65 -7.73
N ILE A 89 -4.33 1.72 -7.11
CA ILE A 89 -3.97 0.87 -5.97
C ILE A 89 -4.89 1.19 -4.80
N SER A 90 -5.45 0.16 -4.15
CA SER A 90 -6.45 0.31 -3.08
C SER A 90 -6.25 -0.71 -1.94
N HIS A 91 -7.13 -0.67 -0.93
CA HIS A 91 -7.19 -1.64 0.18
C HIS A 91 -5.82 -1.85 0.86
N ALA A 92 -5.42 -3.11 1.17
CA ALA A 92 -4.19 -3.37 1.91
C ALA A 92 -2.93 -2.94 1.13
N SER A 93 -2.97 -2.98 -0.21
CA SER A 93 -1.88 -2.46 -1.04
C SER A 93 -1.72 -0.95 -0.93
N ALA A 94 -2.82 -0.20 -0.84
CA ALA A 94 -2.76 1.24 -0.58
C ALA A 94 -2.28 1.55 0.84
N CYS A 95 -2.72 0.78 1.84
CA CYS A 95 -2.17 0.84 3.21
C CYS A 95 -0.65 0.65 3.21
N ARG A 96 -0.13 -0.32 2.46
CA ARG A 96 1.32 -0.57 2.35
C ARG A 96 2.09 0.60 1.73
N LEU A 97 1.51 1.28 0.74
CA LEU A 97 2.11 2.46 0.10
C LEU A 97 2.06 3.70 1.00
N HIS A 98 0.94 3.93 1.68
CA HIS A 98 0.79 5.02 2.66
C HIS A 98 1.48 4.72 4.01
N GLN A 99 1.94 3.48 4.20
CA GLN A 99 2.49 2.94 5.45
C GLN A 99 1.51 3.08 6.63
N LEU A 100 0.29 2.58 6.44
CA LEU A 100 -0.80 2.63 7.41
C LEU A 100 -1.20 1.24 7.85
N GLY A 101 -1.19 1.00 9.15
CA GLY A 101 -1.46 -0.31 9.74
C GLY A 101 -0.44 -1.37 9.30
N ASP A 102 -0.77 -2.62 9.63
CA ASP A 102 0.04 -3.80 9.29
C ASP A 102 -0.87 -4.89 8.72
N LEU A 103 -1.52 -4.57 7.61
CA LEU A 103 -2.41 -5.51 6.95
C LEU A 103 -1.57 -6.45 6.08
N PRO A 104 -1.84 -7.78 6.12
CA PRO A 104 -1.25 -8.68 5.15
C PRO A 104 -1.74 -8.30 3.75
N ALA A 105 -0.80 -7.99 2.85
CA ALA A 105 -1.07 -7.70 1.45
C ALA A 105 -0.40 -8.78 0.57
N PRO A 106 -0.91 -10.03 0.57
CA PRO A 106 -0.29 -11.15 -0.16
C PRO A 106 -0.44 -11.03 -1.68
N VAL A 107 -1.38 -10.20 -2.13
CA VAL A 107 -1.64 -9.88 -3.54
C VAL A 107 -1.77 -8.39 -3.71
N VAL A 108 -1.56 -7.90 -4.94
CA VAL A 108 -1.74 -6.49 -5.27
C VAL A 108 -3.22 -6.18 -5.45
N GLU A 109 -3.74 -5.24 -4.68
CA GLU A 109 -5.14 -4.85 -4.65
C GLU A 109 -5.37 -3.54 -5.40
N MET A 110 -6.32 -3.53 -6.33
CA MET A 110 -6.59 -2.38 -7.20
C MET A 110 -8.09 -2.18 -7.41
N LEU A 111 -8.51 -0.92 -7.46
CA LEU A 111 -9.79 -0.52 -8.06
C LEU A 111 -9.60 -0.39 -9.56
N VAL A 112 -10.56 -0.95 -10.31
CA VAL A 112 -10.57 -0.97 -11.77
C VAL A 112 -11.95 -0.54 -12.31
N PRO A 113 -12.05 -0.13 -13.59
CA PRO A 113 -13.32 0.20 -14.21
C PRO A 113 -14.36 -0.93 -14.10
N PRO A 114 -15.66 -0.61 -14.06
CA PRO A 114 -16.71 -1.62 -13.92
C PRO A 114 -16.63 -2.70 -15.00
N GLY A 115 -16.78 -3.96 -14.59
CA GLY A 115 -16.76 -5.13 -15.46
C GLY A 115 -15.37 -5.71 -15.71
N THR A 116 -14.35 -5.23 -14.99
CA THR A 116 -12.97 -5.74 -15.06
C THR A 116 -12.48 -6.31 -13.73
N GLY A 117 -13.32 -6.30 -12.69
CA GLY A 117 -13.05 -6.87 -11.39
C GLY A 117 -12.92 -8.40 -11.39
N GLY A 118 -12.33 -8.92 -10.32
CA GLY A 118 -12.12 -10.35 -10.12
C GLY A 118 -10.75 -10.69 -9.51
N ALA A 119 -10.55 -11.97 -9.25
CA ALA A 119 -9.25 -12.49 -8.86
C ALA A 119 -8.40 -12.78 -10.10
N ALA A 120 -7.13 -12.39 -10.07
CA ALA A 120 -6.14 -12.72 -11.09
C ALA A 120 -4.84 -13.17 -10.39
N PRO A 121 -3.92 -13.87 -11.09
CA PRO A 121 -2.65 -14.27 -10.49
C PRO A 121 -1.93 -13.07 -9.85
N GLY A 122 -1.64 -13.18 -8.54
CA GLY A 122 -0.97 -12.14 -7.76
C GLY A 122 -1.79 -10.85 -7.55
N ARG A 123 -3.06 -10.80 -7.95
CA ARG A 123 -3.88 -9.57 -7.94
C ARG A 123 -5.31 -9.82 -7.46
N ARG A 124 -5.88 -8.81 -6.81
CA ARG A 124 -7.32 -8.73 -6.55
C ARG A 124 -7.84 -7.42 -7.09
N LEU A 125 -8.77 -7.52 -8.03
CA LEU A 125 -9.35 -6.38 -8.73
C LEU A 125 -10.77 -6.15 -8.22
N TYR A 126 -11.03 -4.94 -7.77
CA TYR A 126 -12.32 -4.51 -7.27
C TYR A 126 -12.98 -3.63 -8.33
N ASP A 127 -14.20 -3.99 -8.74
CA ASP A 127 -15.01 -3.11 -9.56
C ASP A 127 -15.32 -1.83 -8.77
N GLY A 128 -14.82 -0.71 -9.25
CA GLY A 128 -15.06 0.60 -8.66
C GLY A 128 -15.96 1.45 -9.55
N PRO A 129 -16.79 2.36 -8.98
CA PRO A 129 -17.33 3.45 -9.77
C PRO A 129 -16.18 4.29 -10.34
N VAL A 130 -16.46 5.11 -11.35
CA VAL A 130 -15.49 6.11 -11.81
C VAL A 130 -15.04 6.94 -10.60
N LEU A 131 -13.76 6.79 -10.23
CA LEU A 131 -13.21 7.44 -9.06
C LEU A 131 -13.17 8.95 -9.29
N ASP A 132 -13.69 9.70 -8.32
CA ASP A 132 -13.44 11.13 -8.21
C ASP A 132 -11.91 11.36 -8.15
N PRO A 133 -11.35 12.28 -8.96
CA PRO A 133 -9.93 12.64 -8.87
C PRO A 133 -9.46 12.98 -7.45
N GLY A 134 -10.32 13.56 -6.60
CA GLY A 134 -10.04 13.85 -5.20
C GLY A 134 -9.90 12.61 -4.30
N HIS A 135 -10.29 11.43 -4.78
CA HIS A 135 -10.04 10.15 -4.11
C HIS A 135 -8.73 9.48 -4.53
N ILE A 136 -7.93 10.11 -5.39
CA ILE A 136 -6.67 9.57 -5.90
C ILE A 136 -5.51 10.44 -5.42
N ALA A 137 -4.51 9.81 -4.82
CA ALA A 137 -3.21 10.38 -4.49
C ALA A 137 -2.11 9.76 -5.36
N LEU A 138 -1.00 10.47 -5.55
CA LEU A 138 0.21 9.89 -6.12
C LEU A 138 1.19 9.52 -5.01
N VAL A 139 1.52 8.24 -4.89
CA VAL A 139 2.46 7.71 -3.90
C VAL A 139 3.49 6.85 -4.62
N ASP A 140 4.78 7.20 -4.50
CA ASP A 140 5.90 6.50 -5.17
C ASP A 140 5.67 6.30 -6.69
N GLY A 141 5.04 7.29 -7.33
CA GLY A 141 4.72 7.30 -8.75
C GLY A 141 3.51 6.47 -9.17
N LEU A 142 2.77 5.88 -8.22
CA LEU A 142 1.56 5.11 -8.48
C LEU A 142 0.30 5.92 -8.15
N PRO A 143 -0.81 5.74 -8.90
CA PRO A 143 -2.12 6.21 -8.47
C PRO A 143 -2.64 5.31 -7.35
N VAL A 144 -2.88 5.88 -6.18
CA VAL A 144 -3.34 5.18 -4.97
C VAL A 144 -4.59 5.86 -4.45
N THR A 145 -5.52 5.12 -3.86
CA THR A 145 -6.64 5.72 -3.13
C THR A 145 -6.13 6.63 -2.01
N THR A 146 -6.79 7.77 -1.78
CA THR A 146 -6.47 8.63 -0.62
C THR A 146 -6.66 7.85 0.69
N PRO A 147 -6.05 8.26 1.81
CA PRO A 147 -6.21 7.59 3.10
C PRO A 147 -7.68 7.44 3.53
N THR A 148 -8.49 8.50 3.42
CA THR A 148 -9.95 8.44 3.66
C THR A 148 -10.62 7.38 2.78
N ARG A 149 -10.32 7.38 1.48
CA ARG A 149 -10.89 6.41 0.55
C ARG A 149 -10.45 4.98 0.86
N THR A 150 -9.18 4.78 1.17
CA THR A 150 -8.58 3.49 1.54
C THR A 150 -9.28 2.91 2.76
N ILE A 151 -9.52 3.71 3.80
CA ILE A 151 -10.26 3.30 5.00
C ILE A 151 -11.69 2.87 4.63
N THR A 152 -12.39 3.63 3.80
CA THR A 152 -13.74 3.25 3.34
C THR A 152 -13.77 2.00 2.47
N ASP A 153 -12.73 1.77 1.67
CA ASP A 153 -12.61 0.55 0.86
C ASP A 153 -12.42 -0.68 1.77
N LEU A 154 -11.58 -0.59 2.80
CA LEU A 154 -11.41 -1.65 3.81
C LEU A 154 -12.71 -1.94 4.58
N LEU A 155 -13.47 -0.89 4.92
CA LEU A 155 -14.76 -1.04 5.60
C LEU A 155 -15.77 -1.80 4.74
N HIS A 156 -15.85 -1.50 3.44
CA HIS A 156 -16.69 -2.23 2.49
C HIS A 156 -16.23 -3.68 2.30
N ALA A 157 -14.91 -3.92 2.32
CA ALA A 157 -14.35 -5.26 2.22
C ALA A 157 -14.56 -6.12 3.47
N GLY A 158 -15.08 -5.53 4.57
CA GLY A 158 -15.36 -6.23 5.81
C GLY A 158 -14.09 -6.65 6.56
N VAL A 159 -13.00 -5.89 6.43
CA VAL A 159 -11.78 -6.11 7.22
C VAL A 159 -12.11 -5.94 8.71
N ASP A 160 -11.50 -6.74 9.58
CA ASP A 160 -11.79 -6.66 11.01
C ASP A 160 -11.43 -5.30 11.62
N GLY A 161 -12.18 -4.93 12.65
CA GLY A 161 -12.10 -3.59 13.23
C GLY A 161 -10.76 -3.25 13.88
N ALA A 162 -10.01 -4.25 14.36
CA ALA A 162 -8.68 -4.03 14.92
C ALA A 162 -7.67 -3.56 13.85
N HIS A 163 -7.64 -4.21 12.68
CA HIS A 163 -6.79 -3.76 11.57
C HIS A 163 -7.21 -2.38 11.05
N ILE A 164 -8.53 -2.14 10.89
CA ILE A 164 -9.02 -0.82 10.43
C ILE A 164 -8.68 0.26 11.44
N GLY A 165 -8.85 -0.01 12.74
CA GLY A 165 -8.49 0.90 13.82
C GLY A 165 -7.01 1.28 13.81
N ALA A 166 -6.12 0.32 13.54
CA ALA A 166 -4.68 0.57 13.42
C ALA A 166 -4.38 1.49 12.22
N VAL A 167 -5.04 1.27 11.08
CA VAL A 167 -4.92 2.14 9.90
C VAL A 167 -5.41 3.55 10.21
N ILE A 168 -6.55 3.71 10.88
CA ILE A 168 -7.09 5.01 11.27
C ILE A 168 -6.13 5.73 12.23
N ALA A 169 -5.60 5.03 13.24
CA ALA A 169 -4.66 5.57 14.21
C ALA A 169 -3.36 6.07 13.54
N ASP A 170 -2.79 5.28 12.63
CA ASP A 170 -1.60 5.68 11.86
C ASP A 170 -1.89 6.86 10.95
N ALA A 171 -3.03 6.87 10.26
CA ALA A 171 -3.42 7.94 9.35
C ALA A 171 -3.62 9.26 10.11
N ALA A 172 -4.28 9.21 11.27
CA ALA A 172 -4.48 10.37 12.14
C ALA A 172 -3.15 10.85 12.73
N GLY A 173 -2.29 9.95 13.21
CA GLY A 173 -0.97 10.26 13.77
C GLY A 173 -0.01 10.89 12.75
N ARG A 174 -0.26 10.67 11.45
CA ARG A 174 0.48 11.29 10.33
C ARG A 174 -0.23 12.50 9.72
N HIS A 175 -1.35 12.95 10.30
CA HIS A 175 -2.19 14.04 9.81
C HIS A 175 -2.71 13.86 8.37
N LEU A 176 -2.90 12.60 7.96
CA LEU A 176 -3.45 12.27 6.65
C LEU A 176 -5.00 12.30 6.62
N VAL A 177 -5.62 12.17 7.80
CA VAL A 177 -7.06 12.28 8.02
C VAL A 177 -7.33 13.04 9.31
N GLY A 178 -8.45 13.75 9.37
CA GLY A 178 -8.97 14.35 10.60
C GLY A 178 -10.28 13.66 11.02
N PRO A 179 -10.55 13.48 12.32
CA PRO A 179 -11.75 12.78 12.80
C PRO A 179 -13.04 13.39 12.25
N ASP A 180 -13.16 14.73 12.26
CA ASP A 180 -14.34 15.43 11.75
C ASP A 180 -14.56 15.26 10.25
N THR A 181 -13.47 15.15 9.49
CA THR A 181 -13.53 14.92 8.04
C THR A 181 -13.78 13.45 7.71
N LEU A 182 -13.33 12.53 8.56
CA LEU A 182 -13.43 11.09 8.33
C LEU A 182 -14.79 10.54 8.77
N ALA A 183 -15.33 11.02 9.88
CA ALA A 183 -16.57 10.53 10.48
C ALA A 183 -17.76 10.47 9.50
N PRO A 184 -18.05 11.49 8.67
CA PRO A 184 -19.15 11.41 7.72
C PRO A 184 -19.04 10.25 6.73
N HIS A 185 -17.81 9.87 6.35
CA HIS A 185 -17.57 8.74 5.44
C HIS A 185 -17.71 7.37 6.13
N LEU A 186 -17.52 7.34 7.45
CA LEU A 186 -17.55 6.13 8.27
C LEU A 186 -18.95 5.84 8.84
N GLN A 187 -19.77 6.86 9.04
CA GLN A 187 -21.11 6.73 9.61
C GLN A 187 -21.99 5.63 8.96
N PRO A 188 -21.98 5.42 7.62
CA PRO A 188 -22.75 4.34 7.00
C PRO A 188 -22.38 2.91 7.46
N PHE A 189 -21.20 2.73 8.07
CA PHE A 189 -20.70 1.41 8.50
C PHE A 189 -20.92 1.11 9.98
N THR A 190 -21.42 2.06 10.77
CA THR A 190 -21.62 1.92 12.22
C THR A 190 -22.29 0.59 12.60
N HIS A 191 -23.41 0.28 11.97
CA HIS A 191 -24.16 -0.96 12.22
C HIS A 191 -23.40 -2.22 11.75
N ALA A 192 -22.68 -2.15 10.62
CA ALA A 192 -21.92 -3.28 10.10
C ALA A 192 -20.78 -3.71 11.06
N TYR A 193 -20.30 -2.77 11.88
CA TYR A 193 -19.29 -3.00 12.92
C TYR A 193 -19.89 -3.09 14.33
N GLY A 194 -21.20 -3.35 14.44
CA GLY A 194 -21.85 -3.71 15.71
C GLY A 194 -22.25 -2.53 16.60
N LEU A 195 -22.19 -1.28 16.12
CA LEU A 195 -22.67 -0.13 16.88
C LEU A 195 -24.21 0.05 16.77
N PRO A 196 -24.87 0.66 17.78
CA PRO A 196 -26.29 0.99 17.73
C PRO A 196 -26.65 1.96 16.60
N HIS A 197 -27.93 2.00 16.20
CA HIS A 197 -28.41 2.86 15.12
C HIS A 197 -28.22 4.38 15.37
N ALA A 198 -28.16 4.78 16.64
CA ALA A 198 -27.93 6.17 17.03
C ALA A 198 -26.43 6.57 16.97
N ALA A 199 -25.52 5.63 16.71
CA ALA A 199 -24.10 5.88 16.67
C ALA A 199 -23.71 6.75 15.45
N THR A 200 -22.75 7.61 15.70
CA THR A 200 -22.17 8.53 14.72
C THR A 200 -20.90 7.93 14.10
N GLY A 201 -20.38 8.60 13.06
CA GLY A 201 -19.07 8.23 12.50
C GLY A 201 -17.93 8.41 13.51
N HIS A 202 -18.01 9.39 14.41
CA HIS A 202 -17.05 9.58 15.49
C HIS A 202 -17.07 8.38 16.45
N ASP A 203 -18.27 7.91 16.83
CA ASP A 203 -18.40 6.71 17.68
C ASP A 203 -17.75 5.48 17.03
N LEU A 204 -17.88 5.35 15.69
CA LEU A 204 -17.21 4.26 14.97
C LEU A 204 -15.68 4.42 14.96
N ILE A 205 -15.16 5.65 14.78
CA ILE A 205 -13.71 5.90 14.85
C ILE A 205 -13.16 5.50 16.22
N ASP A 206 -13.82 5.93 17.30
CA ASP A 206 -13.43 5.61 18.67
C ASP A 206 -13.51 4.09 18.93
N HIS A 207 -14.58 3.44 18.47
CA HIS A 207 -14.76 1.99 18.59
C HIS A 207 -13.64 1.19 17.90
N LEU A 208 -13.33 1.52 16.64
CA LEU A 208 -12.31 0.80 15.87
C LEU A 208 -10.90 1.04 16.44
N THR A 209 -10.57 2.29 16.78
CA THR A 209 -9.26 2.62 17.36
C THR A 209 -9.05 2.00 18.74
N ALA A 210 -10.10 1.86 19.56
CA ALA A 210 -10.04 1.12 20.82
C ALA A 210 -9.69 -0.36 20.59
N GLN A 211 -10.31 -1.02 19.62
CA GLN A 211 -10.02 -2.42 19.27
C GLN A 211 -8.56 -2.62 18.81
N ALA A 212 -8.01 -1.66 18.09
CA ALA A 212 -6.59 -1.71 17.68
C ALA A 212 -5.65 -1.70 18.89
N GLY A 213 -5.98 -0.93 19.94
CA GLY A 213 -5.20 -0.87 21.18
C GLY A 213 -5.24 -2.15 22.01
N GLU A 214 -6.31 -2.95 21.87
CA GLU A 214 -6.49 -4.23 22.57
C GLU A 214 -5.81 -5.41 21.85
N GLY A 215 -5.60 -5.30 20.54
CA GLY A 215 -5.03 -6.34 19.69
C GLY A 215 -3.50 -6.30 19.47
N VAL A 216 -2.79 -5.29 20.00
CA VAL A 216 -1.34 -5.16 19.77
C VAL A 216 -0.57 -6.27 20.50
N GLY A 217 -0.20 -7.32 19.77
CA GLY A 217 0.65 -8.41 20.26
C GLY A 217 2.12 -8.00 20.38
N ALA A 218 2.86 -8.68 21.27
CA ALA A 218 4.28 -8.41 21.55
C ALA A 218 5.19 -8.41 20.30
N GLU A 219 4.83 -9.16 19.25
CA GLU A 219 5.56 -9.21 17.98
C GLU A 219 5.52 -7.88 17.23
N GLN A 220 4.39 -7.19 17.27
CA GLN A 220 4.17 -5.93 16.58
C GLN A 220 4.82 -4.77 17.32
N VAL A 221 4.79 -4.81 18.66
CA VAL A 221 5.63 -3.94 19.52
C VAL A 221 7.11 -4.17 19.21
N GLY A 222 7.54 -5.43 19.06
CA GLY A 222 8.90 -5.79 18.67
C GLY A 222 9.31 -5.19 17.33
N ARG A 223 8.46 -5.28 16.29
CA ARG A 223 8.75 -4.66 14.97
C ARG A 223 8.86 -3.14 15.05
N LEU A 224 7.96 -2.47 15.79
CA LEU A 224 8.00 -1.02 15.99
C LEU A 224 9.29 -0.57 16.70
N LEU A 225 9.76 -1.34 17.69
CA LEU A 225 11.00 -1.07 18.40
C LEU A 225 12.25 -1.34 17.55
N VAL A 226 12.22 -2.36 16.69
CA VAL A 226 13.33 -2.69 15.78
C VAL A 226 13.49 -1.66 14.64
N GLN A 227 12.38 -1.04 14.19
CA GLN A 227 12.42 -0.03 13.14
C GLN A 227 12.64 1.40 13.66
N ALA A 228 12.44 1.65 14.95
CA ALA A 228 12.73 2.95 15.56
C ALA A 228 14.25 3.17 15.65
N ARG A 229 14.74 4.36 15.28
CA ARG A 229 16.10 4.78 15.66
C ARG A 229 16.14 4.89 17.18
N VAL A 230 17.29 4.63 17.81
CA VAL A 230 17.48 4.73 19.27
C VAL A 230 16.97 6.08 19.82
N GLU A 231 17.09 7.13 19.02
CA GLU A 231 16.68 8.52 19.28
C GLU A 231 15.15 8.70 19.32
N ASP A 232 14.41 7.85 18.60
CA ASP A 232 12.94 7.88 18.44
C ASP A 232 12.21 6.93 19.40
N VAL A 233 12.95 6.11 20.16
CA VAL A 233 12.40 5.10 21.07
C VAL A 233 11.46 5.73 22.11
N ALA A 234 11.77 6.92 22.63
CA ALA A 234 10.90 7.62 23.56
C ALA A 234 9.54 8.01 22.94
N ALA A 235 9.54 8.45 21.68
CA ALA A 235 8.32 8.76 20.95
C ALA A 235 7.54 7.48 20.62
N ALA A 236 8.21 6.40 20.23
CA ALA A 236 7.60 5.09 20.02
C ALA A 236 6.96 4.53 21.30
N LEU A 237 7.66 4.61 22.45
CA LEU A 237 7.15 4.19 23.75
C LEU A 237 5.93 5.01 24.19
N SER A 238 5.89 6.30 23.85
CA SER A 238 4.74 7.18 24.14
C SER A 238 3.47 6.82 23.35
N ARG A 239 3.61 6.08 22.24
CA ARG A 239 2.49 5.57 21.41
C ARG A 239 1.96 4.22 21.88
N LEU A 240 2.69 3.52 22.77
CA LEU A 240 2.24 2.25 23.32
C LEU A 240 1.16 2.45 24.42
N PRO A 241 0.23 1.49 24.57
CA PRO A 241 -0.70 1.44 25.70
C PRO A 241 0.02 1.46 27.05
N ALA A 242 -0.60 2.10 28.05
CA ALA A 242 -0.02 2.31 29.39
C ALA A 242 0.60 1.06 30.07
N PRO A 243 -0.04 -0.13 30.07
CA PRO A 243 0.55 -1.30 30.73
C PRO A 243 1.86 -1.76 30.09
N TRP A 244 1.94 -1.73 28.75
CA TRP A 244 3.15 -2.11 28.02
C TRP A 244 4.25 -1.07 28.13
N ARG A 245 3.89 0.22 28.13
CA ARG A 245 4.85 1.31 28.35
C ARG A 245 5.54 1.16 29.71
N GLN A 246 4.79 0.85 30.78
CA GLN A 246 5.36 0.64 32.10
C GLN A 246 6.28 -0.59 32.15
N GLN A 247 5.86 -1.71 31.56
CA GLN A 247 6.65 -2.94 31.56
C GLN A 247 7.96 -2.80 30.77
N LEU A 248 7.95 -2.11 29.62
CA LEU A 248 9.17 -1.87 28.83
C LEU A 248 10.10 -0.86 29.49
N LEU A 249 9.58 0.18 30.14
CA LEU A 249 10.40 1.12 30.91
C LEU A 249 11.12 0.44 32.09
N GLN A 250 10.52 -0.59 32.70
CA GLN A 250 11.16 -1.39 33.74
C GLN A 250 12.34 -2.21 33.22
N HIS A 251 12.31 -2.65 31.96
CA HIS A 251 13.40 -3.39 31.33
C HIS A 251 14.48 -2.49 30.70
N LEU A 252 14.17 -1.22 30.41
CA LEU A 252 15.09 -0.24 29.82
C LEU A 252 15.79 0.65 30.86
N ALA A 253 15.28 0.72 32.09
CA ALA A 253 15.99 1.35 33.19
C ALA A 253 17.26 0.53 33.47
N PRO A 254 18.47 1.12 33.39
CA PRO A 254 19.67 0.41 33.79
C PRO A 254 19.48 -0.04 35.24
N GLY A 255 19.70 -1.34 35.49
CA GLY A 255 19.62 -1.92 36.82
C GLY A 255 20.40 -1.04 37.80
N ALA A 256 19.69 -0.48 38.76
CA ALA A 256 20.30 0.17 39.91
C ALA A 256 20.77 -0.95 40.86
N ASP A 257 21.72 -1.76 40.39
CA ASP A 257 22.44 -2.75 41.19
C ASP A 257 23.92 -2.36 41.18
N ASP A 258 24.24 -1.46 42.10
CA ASP A 258 25.56 -1.34 42.71
C ASP A 258 25.32 -1.15 44.23
N ASN A 259 25.16 -2.29 44.92
CA ASN A 259 25.72 -2.55 46.25
C ASN A 259 25.64 -4.04 46.61
#